data_AF-A0AAU8FIF2-F1
#
_entry.id   AF-A0AAU8FIF2-F1
#
_cell.length_a   1.000
_cell.length_b   1.000
_cell.length_c   1.000
_cell.angle_alpha   90.00
_cell.angle_beta   90.00
_cell.angle_gamma   90.00
#
_symmetry.space_group_name_H-M   'P 1'
#
loop_
_entity.id
_entity.type
_entity.pdbx_description
1 polymer ?
#
loop_
_entity_poly.entity_id
_entity_poly.type
_entity_poly.pdbx_seq_one_letter_code
_entity_poly.pdbx_strand_id
1 'polypeptide(L)'
;MAKERKFDFAPLPLVPEVQDEPTATKAVAEVAEGAPTKVTFDCDYVLMENMKDYGYWEGLTQKDIIIESLKLYFQDKEIRPRPDKIRNRTKVGRKPKSALV
;
A
#
# COMPACT_ATOMS: atom_id res chain seq x y z
N MET A 1 14.64 -21.15 47.19
CA MET A 1 15.72 -21.27 46.18
C MET A 1 15.08 -21.33 44.80
N ALA A 2 15.66 -20.59 43.85
CA ALA A 2 15.44 -20.59 42.39
C ALA A 2 14.17 -19.89 41.82
N LYS A 3 14.27 -18.57 41.64
CA LYS A 3 13.74 -17.87 40.45
C LYS A 3 14.95 -17.54 39.59
N GLU A 4 14.96 -17.98 38.34
CA GLU A 4 15.62 -17.36 37.16
C GLU A 4 15.72 -18.43 36.06
N ARG A 5 14.72 -18.46 35.16
CA ARG A 5 14.87 -19.10 33.85
C ARG A 5 15.21 -17.98 32.88
N LYS A 6 16.51 -17.82 32.59
CA LYS A 6 17.01 -16.97 31.51
C LYS A 6 16.71 -17.69 30.20
N PHE A 7 15.87 -17.08 29.35
CA PHE A 7 15.67 -17.53 27.99
C PHE A 7 16.54 -16.63 27.12
N ASP A 8 17.66 -17.16 26.63
CA ASP A 8 18.55 -16.46 25.71
C ASP A 8 18.15 -16.77 24.26
N PHE A 9 17.83 -15.73 23.50
CA PHE A 9 17.51 -15.84 22.09
C PHE A 9 18.82 -15.85 21.29
N ALA A 10 19.07 -16.95 20.57
CA ALA A 10 20.19 -17.01 19.63
C ALA A 10 19.92 -16.08 18.42
N PRO A 11 20.92 -15.32 17.94
CA PRO A 11 20.75 -14.47 16.78
C PRO A 11 20.56 -15.30 15.50
N LEU A 12 19.62 -14.86 14.66
CA LEU A 12 19.31 -15.50 13.39
C LEU A 12 20.50 -15.42 12.41
N PRO A 13 20.74 -16.47 11.61
CA PRO A 13 21.82 -16.47 10.63
C PRO A 13 21.53 -15.46 9.51
N LEU A 14 22.52 -14.61 9.21
CA LEU A 14 22.50 -13.67 8.09
C LEU A 14 22.80 -14.44 6.80
N VAL A 15 21.79 -14.60 5.95
CA VAL A 15 21.96 -15.12 4.59
C VAL A 15 22.55 -13.99 3.72
N PRO A 16 23.65 -14.20 3.00
CA PRO A 16 24.21 -13.17 2.11
C PRO A 16 23.29 -12.93 0.90
N GLU A 17 23.08 -11.65 0.59
CA GLU A 17 22.34 -11.18 -0.59
C GLU A 17 23.02 -11.69 -1.87
N VAL A 18 22.26 -12.40 -2.70
CA VAL A 18 22.62 -12.67 -4.10
C VAL A 18 22.28 -11.41 -4.90
N GLN A 19 23.30 -10.83 -5.53
CA GLN A 19 23.19 -9.75 -6.51
C GLN A 19 22.53 -10.27 -7.78
N ASP A 20 21.47 -9.62 -8.24
CA ASP A 20 20.98 -9.70 -9.62
C ASP A 20 20.99 -8.30 -10.23
N GLU A 21 21.61 -8.19 -11.40
CA GLU A 21 21.91 -6.97 -12.15
C GLU A 21 20.66 -6.30 -12.77
N PRO A 22 20.73 -5.01 -13.15
CA PRO A 22 19.55 -4.21 -13.47
C PRO A 22 19.11 -4.34 -14.93
N THR A 23 17.93 -4.90 -15.18
CA THR A 23 17.22 -4.74 -16.45
C THR A 23 16.57 -3.36 -16.55
N ALA A 24 17.01 -2.59 -17.55
CA ALA A 24 16.43 -1.32 -17.95
C ALA A 24 15.02 -1.51 -18.55
N THR A 25 14.01 -0.90 -17.93
CA THR A 25 12.70 -0.68 -18.56
C THR A 25 12.16 0.70 -18.21
N LYS A 26 12.17 1.57 -19.24
CA LYS A 26 11.29 2.70 -19.56
C LYS A 26 10.74 3.58 -18.41
N ALA A 27 11.05 4.86 -18.53
CA ALA A 27 10.50 6.01 -17.80
C ALA A 27 9.01 5.86 -17.45
N VAL A 28 8.75 5.52 -16.19
CA VAL A 28 7.44 5.70 -15.56
C VAL A 28 7.41 7.13 -15.04
N ALA A 29 6.42 7.89 -15.49
CA ALA A 29 6.13 9.24 -15.02
C ALA A 29 6.26 9.32 -13.49
N GLU A 30 6.94 10.36 -13.01
CA GLU A 30 7.14 10.66 -11.58
C GLU A 30 5.87 10.40 -10.79
N VAL A 31 5.82 9.26 -10.12
CA VAL A 31 4.82 8.97 -9.11
C VAL A 31 5.19 9.88 -7.96
N ALA A 32 4.49 11.01 -7.84
CA ALA A 32 4.65 11.92 -6.71
C ALA A 32 4.69 11.10 -5.42
N GLU A 33 5.85 11.09 -4.77
CA GLU A 33 6.17 10.24 -3.62
C GLU A 33 5.48 10.81 -2.37
N GLY A 34 4.16 10.79 -2.40
CA GLY A 34 3.30 11.17 -1.30
C GLY A 34 3.18 10.03 -0.29
N ALA A 35 3.03 10.36 0.99
CA ALA A 35 2.78 9.38 2.02
C ALA A 35 1.57 8.49 1.65
N PRO A 36 1.65 7.16 1.86
CA PRO A 36 0.58 6.25 1.46
C PRO A 36 -0.72 6.60 2.20
N THR A 37 -1.81 6.75 1.44
CA THR A 37 -3.14 6.97 2.03
C THR A 37 -3.80 5.64 2.34
N LYS A 38 -4.07 5.37 3.63
CA LYS A 38 -4.84 4.19 4.04
C LYS A 38 -6.32 4.42 3.71
N VAL A 39 -6.90 3.51 2.93
CA VAL A 39 -8.32 3.53 2.55
C VAL A 39 -8.97 2.24 3.05
N THR A 40 -10.18 2.36 3.57
CA THR A 40 -11.04 1.23 3.98
C THR A 40 -12.32 1.30 3.16
N PHE A 41 -12.75 0.17 2.62
CA PHE A 41 -13.97 0.04 1.82
C PHE A 41 -14.63 -1.31 2.11
N ASP A 42 -15.93 -1.39 1.86
CA ASP A 42 -16.66 -2.65 1.95
C ASP A 42 -16.41 -3.47 0.67
N CYS A 43 -16.08 -4.74 0.84
CA CYS A 43 -15.77 -5.66 -0.26
C CYS A 43 -16.64 -6.91 -0.11
N ASP A 44 -17.19 -7.39 -1.23
CA ASP A 44 -17.95 -8.64 -1.23
C ASP A 44 -17.06 -9.82 -0.83
N TYR A 45 -17.61 -10.75 -0.06
CA TYR A 45 -16.86 -11.86 0.51
C TYR A 45 -16.27 -12.76 -0.58
N VAL A 46 -17.05 -13.06 -1.62
CA VAL A 46 -16.60 -13.93 -2.74
C VAL A 46 -15.44 -13.28 -3.49
N LEU A 47 -15.54 -11.97 -3.76
CA LEU A 47 -14.48 -11.21 -4.41
C LEU A 47 -13.20 -11.20 -3.56
N MET A 48 -13.34 -11.06 -2.25
CA MET A 48 -12.22 -11.04 -1.31
C MET A 48 -11.50 -12.40 -1.24
N GLU A 49 -12.22 -13.51 -1.21
CA GLU A 49 -11.62 -14.85 -1.28
C GLU A 49 -10.93 -15.10 -2.63
N ASN A 50 -11.56 -14.75 -3.76
CA ASN A 50 -10.92 -14.87 -5.08
C ASN A 50 -9.61 -14.08 -5.17
N MET A 51 -9.56 -12.87 -4.58
CA MET A 51 -8.36 -12.05 -4.55
C MET A 51 -7.25 -12.70 -3.69
N LYS A 52 -7.60 -13.37 -2.59
CA LYS A 52 -6.63 -14.11 -1.78
C LYS A 52 -6.05 -15.30 -2.53
N ASP A 53 -6.91 -16.10 -3.16
CA ASP A 53 -6.49 -17.28 -3.90
C ASP A 53 -5.58 -16.89 -5.07
N TYR A 54 -5.99 -15.88 -5.85
CA TYR A 54 -5.17 -15.35 -6.93
C TYR A 54 -3.83 -14.81 -6.42
N GLY A 55 -3.84 -14.02 -5.34
CA GLY A 55 -2.61 -13.49 -4.74
C GLY A 55 -1.68 -14.58 -4.22
N TYR A 56 -2.21 -15.68 -3.70
CA TYR A 56 -1.42 -16.82 -3.26
C TYR A 56 -0.67 -17.50 -4.43
N TRP A 57 -1.37 -17.74 -5.54
CA TRP A 57 -0.79 -18.41 -6.70
C TRP A 57 0.20 -17.54 -7.48
N GLU A 58 -0.10 -16.25 -7.63
CA GLU A 58 0.74 -15.31 -8.38
C GLU A 58 1.83 -14.66 -7.53
N GLY A 59 1.86 -14.90 -6.22
CA GLY A 59 2.80 -14.26 -5.29
C GLY A 59 2.57 -12.76 -5.15
N LEU A 60 1.33 -12.29 -5.36
CA LEU A 60 0.96 -10.89 -5.32
C LEU A 60 0.24 -10.53 -4.02
N THR A 61 0.48 -9.30 -3.54
CA THR A 61 -0.29 -8.80 -2.40
C THR A 61 -1.66 -8.32 -2.84
N GLN A 62 -2.65 -8.38 -1.95
CA GLN A 62 -3.99 -7.80 -2.19
C GLN A 62 -3.90 -6.33 -2.64
N LYS A 63 -2.94 -5.58 -2.06
CA LYS A 63 -2.71 -4.19 -2.41
C LYS A 63 -2.30 -4.03 -3.88
N ASP A 64 -1.40 -4.87 -4.36
CA ASP A 64 -0.88 -4.78 -5.73
C ASP A 64 -1.97 -5.10 -6.74
N ILE A 65 -2.74 -6.17 -6.50
CA ILE A 65 -3.89 -6.56 -7.32
C ILE A 65 -4.90 -5.40 -7.43
N ILE A 66 -5.23 -4.76 -6.31
CA ILE A 66 -6.17 -3.62 -6.30
C ILE A 66 -5.60 -2.43 -7.08
N ILE A 67 -4.33 -2.08 -6.85
CA ILE A 67 -3.71 -0.92 -7.51
C ILE A 67 -3.62 -1.14 -9.03
N GLU A 68 -3.21 -2.33 -9.46
CA GLU A 68 -3.13 -2.67 -10.88
C GLU A 68 -4.51 -2.67 -11.54
N SER A 69 -5.50 -3.28 -10.88
CA SER A 69 -6.89 -3.28 -11.35
C SER A 69 -7.42 -1.85 -11.51
N LEU A 70 -7.13 -0.95 -10.56
CA LEU A 70 -7.53 0.45 -10.65
C LEU A 70 -6.81 1.19 -11.78
N LYS A 71 -5.50 0.95 -11.97
CA LYS A 71 -4.75 1.55 -13.10
C LYS A 71 -5.35 1.14 -14.44
N LEU A 72 -5.62 -0.15 -14.63
CA LEU A 72 -6.26 -0.68 -15.83
C LEU A 72 -7.66 -0.09 -16.03
N TYR A 73 -8.46 0.00 -14.96
CA TYR A 73 -9.81 0.54 -15.04
C TYR A 73 -9.86 2.00 -15.49
N PHE A 74 -8.89 2.83 -15.09
CA PHE A 74 -8.84 4.24 -15.46
C PHE A 74 -8.05 4.54 -16.73
N GLN A 75 -7.35 3.56 -17.30
CA GLN A 75 -6.44 3.77 -18.44
C GLN A 75 -7.13 4.42 -19.64
N ASP A 76 -8.36 4.00 -19.96
CA ASP A 76 -9.11 4.48 -21.12
C ASP A 76 -10.22 5.50 -20.76
N LYS A 77 -10.24 5.98 -19.51
CA LYS A 77 -11.30 6.87 -19.03
C LYS A 77 -10.83 8.30 -18.95
N GLU A 78 -11.63 9.22 -19.49
CA GLU A 78 -11.39 10.65 -19.34
C GLU A 78 -11.73 11.10 -17.89
N ILE A 79 -10.70 11.44 -17.11
CA ILE A 79 -10.86 11.86 -15.71
C ILE A 79 -11.17 13.35 -15.67
N ARG A 80 -12.44 13.70 -15.48
CA ARG A 80 -12.83 15.09 -15.24
C ARG A 80 -12.45 15.50 -13.81
N PRO A 81 -11.83 16.69 -13.62
CA PRO A 81 -11.47 17.15 -12.29
C PRO A 81 -12.73 17.37 -11.45
N ARG A 82 -12.66 16.98 -10.17
CA ARG A 82 -13.72 17.31 -9.22
C ARG A 82 -13.81 18.83 -9.08
N PRO A 83 -15.03 19.42 -9.02
CA PRO A 83 -15.21 20.84 -8.78
C PRO A 83 -14.47 21.34 -7.53
N ASP A 84 -13.91 22.55 -7.60
CA ASP A 84 -13.09 23.14 -6.52
C ASP A 84 -13.85 23.24 -5.19
N LYS A 85 -15.16 23.50 -5.24
CA LYS A 85 -16.05 23.54 -4.07
C LYS A 85 -16.04 22.24 -3.26
N ILE A 86 -15.78 21.11 -3.91
CA ILE A 86 -15.72 19.78 -3.28
C ILE A 86 -14.29 19.45 -2.86
N ARG A 87 -13.30 19.76 -3.72
CA ARG A 87 -11.88 19.50 -3.43
C ARG A 87 -11.40 20.23 -2.19
N ASN A 88 -11.80 21.48 -2.03
CA ASN A 88 -11.38 22.37 -0.94
C ASN A 88 -12.44 22.47 0.17
N ARG A 89 -13.44 21.57 0.19
CA ARG A 89 -14.47 21.60 1.23
C ARG A 89 -13.79 21.47 2.59
N THR A 90 -13.87 22.53 3.38
CA THR A 90 -13.33 22.55 4.74
C THR A 90 -13.94 21.37 5.50
N LYS A 91 -13.07 20.52 6.07
CA LYS A 91 -13.52 19.41 6.92
C LYS A 91 -14.09 20.00 8.20
N VAL A 92 -15.38 20.27 8.19
CA VAL A 92 -16.15 20.76 9.33
C VAL A 92 -15.98 19.81 10.52
N GLY A 93 -15.77 20.36 11.71
CA GLY A 93 -15.63 19.59 12.96
C GLY A 93 -14.24 19.01 13.24
N ARG A 94 -13.25 19.11 12.34
CA ARG A 94 -11.84 18.78 12.68
C ARG A 94 -11.14 20.03 13.22
N LYS A 95 -10.71 19.99 14.49
CA LYS A 95 -9.80 21.01 15.02
C LYS A 95 -8.54 21.08 14.14
N PRO A 96 -8.06 22.27 13.77
CA PRO A 96 -6.80 22.40 13.06
C PRO A 96 -5.72 21.75 13.92
N LYS A 97 -4.99 20.80 13.35
CA LYS A 97 -3.78 20.25 13.98
C LYS A 97 -2.82 21.43 14.03
N SER A 98 -2.49 21.90 15.24
CA SER A 98 -1.64 23.07 15.43
C SER A 98 -0.40 22.92 14.56
N ALA A 99 -0.24 23.83 13.60
CA ALA A 99 1.03 24.02 12.94
C ALA A 99 1.97 24.55 14.03
N LEU A 100 2.76 23.65 14.62
CA LEU A 100 3.94 24.02 15.38
C LEU A 100 4.89 24.65 14.36
N VAL A 101 4.92 25.98 14.38
CA VAL A 101 6.01 26.80 13.84
C VAL A 101 7.14 26.78 14.85
#